data_AF-A0A073K0J7-F1
#
_entry.id   AF-A0A073K0J7-F1
#
_cell.length_a   1.000
_cell.length_b   1.000
_cell.length_c   1.000
_cell.angle_alpha   90.00
_cell.angle_beta   90.00
_cell.angle_gamma   90.00
#
_symmetry.space_group_name_H-M   'P 1'
#
loop_
_entity.id
_entity.type
_entity.pdbx_description
1 polymer ?
#
loop_
_entity_poly.entity_id
_entity_poly.type
_entity_poly.pdbx_seq_one_letter_code
_entity_poly.pdbx_strand_id
1 'polypeptide(L)'
;MKKFSTIFATLGIAFSLSSPTALAVDCYDSGTWDIVHSSNPYDGTKDYSKEQAICAGNLVTDGSIKVKSTHPNPGELTLTISFKEERRGPDKTIKTKTIKNYEVNSGSKSIKINAGDVELGNYYIEIEADPEGDFGTDEYTIISSGDFTSTTN
;
A
#
# COMPACT_ATOMS: atom_id res chain seq x y z
N MET A 1 28.05 43.35 66.75
CA MET A 1 27.86 44.10 65.48
C MET A 1 28.12 43.15 64.31
N LYS A 2 27.30 43.33 63.26
CA LYS A 2 27.12 42.65 61.96
C LYS A 2 28.09 41.55 61.47
N LYS A 3 27.45 40.46 61.02
CA LYS A 3 27.87 39.35 60.16
C LYS A 3 28.33 39.83 58.78
N PHE A 4 29.23 39.08 58.12
CA PHE A 4 29.19 38.88 56.66
C PHE A 4 29.70 37.47 56.33
N SER A 5 28.79 36.61 55.90
CA SER A 5 29.06 35.29 55.34
C SER A 5 28.63 35.38 53.88
N THR A 6 29.59 35.27 52.96
CA THR A 6 29.38 35.37 51.52
C THR A 6 29.03 33.99 50.98
N ILE A 7 27.78 33.79 50.58
CA ILE A 7 27.31 32.59 49.88
C ILE A 7 27.46 32.86 48.38
N PHE A 8 28.29 32.07 47.70
CA PHE A 8 28.30 31.98 46.24
C PHE A 8 27.09 31.16 45.81
N ALA A 9 26.10 31.81 45.18
CA ALA A 9 25.00 31.12 44.50
C ALA A 9 25.42 30.85 43.05
N THR A 10 25.90 29.65 42.77
CA THR A 10 26.01 29.12 41.41
C THR A 10 24.62 28.74 40.92
N LEU A 11 24.06 29.57 40.04
CA LEU A 11 22.81 29.32 39.34
C LEU A 11 23.05 28.25 38.26
N GLY A 12 22.92 26.98 38.63
CA GLY A 12 22.90 25.87 37.70
C GLY A 12 21.57 25.86 36.94
N ILE A 13 21.55 26.41 35.73
CA ILE A 13 20.42 26.25 34.81
C ILE A 13 20.52 24.83 34.23
N ALA A 14 19.79 23.90 34.83
CA ALA A 14 19.54 22.60 34.23
C ALA A 14 18.64 22.80 33.00
N PHE A 15 19.24 22.82 31.81
CA PHE A 15 18.51 22.68 30.56
C PHE A 15 17.99 21.24 30.46
N SER A 16 16.76 21.03 30.91
CA SER A 16 15.98 19.85 30.56
C SER A 16 15.68 19.89 29.06
N LEU A 17 16.56 19.32 28.24
CA LEU A 17 16.23 18.96 26.87
C LEU A 17 15.12 17.91 26.95
N SER A 18 13.88 18.37 26.85
CA SER A 18 12.76 17.49 26.54
C SER A 18 13.08 16.89 25.17
N SER A 19 13.41 15.60 25.14
CA SER A 19 13.45 14.85 23.90
C SER A 19 12.13 15.11 23.18
N PRO A 20 12.14 15.45 21.88
CA PRO A 20 10.90 15.51 21.13
C PRO A 20 10.25 14.13 21.26
N THR A 21 9.09 14.08 21.90
CA THR A 21 8.20 12.93 21.80
C THR A 21 7.90 12.79 20.32
N ALA A 22 8.57 11.84 19.66
CA ALA A 22 8.16 11.39 18.34
C ALA A 22 6.65 11.14 18.45
N LEU A 23 5.86 11.88 17.67
CA LEU A 23 4.44 11.59 17.53
C LEU A 23 4.36 10.10 17.22
N ALA A 24 3.59 9.35 18.02
CA ALA A 24 3.29 7.97 17.69
C ALA A 24 2.74 7.99 16.27
N VAL A 25 3.45 7.38 15.33
CA VAL A 25 2.93 7.22 13.98
C VAL A 25 1.75 6.26 14.16
N ASP A 26 0.53 6.77 13.97
CA ASP A 26 -0.67 5.95 13.95
C ASP A 26 -0.57 5.02 12.74
N CYS A 27 0.02 3.84 12.96
CA CYS A 27 0.01 2.73 12.03
C CYS A 27 -1.12 1.78 12.44
N TYR A 28 -1.60 1.01 11.46
CA TYR A 28 -2.66 0.04 11.69
C TYR A 28 -2.16 -1.38 11.42
N ASP A 29 -2.58 -2.34 12.24
CA ASP A 29 -2.33 -3.76 11.99
C ASP A 29 -3.19 -4.30 10.83
N SER A 30 -4.10 -3.49 10.29
CA SER A 30 -4.92 -3.84 9.14
C SER A 30 -5.31 -2.61 8.34
N GLY A 31 -5.70 -2.82 7.09
CA GLY A 31 -6.19 -1.77 6.21
C GLY A 31 -7.01 -2.37 5.08
N THR A 32 -7.61 -1.52 4.25
CA THR A 32 -8.38 -1.94 3.08
C THR A 32 -7.77 -1.36 1.82
N TRP A 33 -7.92 -2.04 0.69
CA TRP A 33 -7.57 -1.51 -0.61
C TRP A 33 -8.69 -1.75 -1.61
N ASP A 34 -8.82 -0.82 -2.55
CA ASP A 34 -9.73 -0.91 -3.69
C ASP A 34 -9.08 -0.26 -4.91
N ILE A 35 -9.34 -0.83 -6.08
CA ILE A 35 -8.88 -0.33 -7.38
C ILE A 35 -10.04 -0.47 -8.36
N VAL A 36 -10.37 0.65 -9.00
CA VAL A 36 -11.22 0.68 -10.18
C VAL A 36 -10.42 1.33 -11.29
N HIS A 37 -9.88 0.49 -12.18
CA HIS A 37 -9.06 0.92 -13.30
C HIS A 37 -9.83 0.70 -14.60
N SER A 38 -9.89 1.72 -15.45
CA SER A 38 -10.42 1.63 -16.81
C SER A 38 -9.29 1.90 -17.77
N SER A 39 -9.08 1.03 -18.76
CA SER A 39 -8.03 1.24 -19.77
C SER A 39 -8.35 2.39 -20.77
N ASN A 40 -9.44 3.12 -20.54
CA ASN A 40 -9.78 4.35 -21.26
C ASN A 40 -9.04 5.57 -20.67
N PRO A 41 -8.17 6.26 -21.43
CA PRO A 41 -7.40 7.40 -20.95
C PRO A 41 -8.22 8.65 -20.60
N TYR A 42 -9.52 8.69 -20.92
CA TYR A 42 -10.41 9.81 -20.61
C TYR A 42 -11.02 9.73 -19.21
N ASP A 43 -10.93 8.57 -18.55
CA ASP A 43 -11.47 8.37 -17.22
C ASP A 43 -10.29 8.37 -16.25
N GLY A 44 -10.23 9.33 -15.32
CA GLY A 44 -9.11 9.59 -14.41
C GLY A 44 -8.85 8.47 -13.38
N THR A 45 -8.70 7.24 -13.86
CA THR A 45 -8.60 6.02 -13.08
C THR A 45 -7.14 5.73 -12.73
N LYS A 46 -6.95 5.21 -11.52
CA LYS A 46 -5.66 4.75 -11.02
C LYS A 46 -5.61 3.23 -11.16
N ASP A 47 -4.47 2.72 -11.60
CA ASP A 47 -4.09 1.31 -11.59
C ASP A 47 -3.51 0.86 -10.24
N TYR A 48 -3.54 1.75 -9.24
CA TYR A 48 -3.08 1.50 -7.87
C TYR A 48 -4.10 1.93 -6.81
N SER A 49 -4.06 1.24 -5.67
CA SER A 49 -4.88 1.54 -4.50
C SER A 49 -4.35 2.76 -3.76
N LYS A 50 -5.16 3.32 -2.86
CA LYS A 50 -4.65 4.28 -1.87
C LYS A 50 -3.61 3.61 -0.97
N GLU A 51 -2.65 4.41 -0.55
CA GLU A 51 -1.62 4.01 0.40
C GLU A 51 -2.24 3.80 1.80
N GLN A 52 -1.77 2.79 2.52
CA GLN A 52 -2.20 2.45 3.88
C GLN A 52 -0.98 2.40 4.81
N ALA A 53 -1.03 3.14 5.92
CA ALA A 53 0.01 3.13 6.93
C ALA A 53 -0.08 1.85 7.79
N ILE A 54 0.79 0.87 7.53
CA ILE A 54 0.77 -0.44 8.21
C ILE A 54 1.94 -0.56 9.19
N CYS A 55 1.67 -1.14 10.36
CA CYS A 55 2.68 -1.41 11.37
C CYS A 55 3.65 -2.52 10.92
N ALA A 56 4.89 -2.48 11.44
CA ALA A 56 5.87 -3.52 11.21
C ALA A 56 5.35 -4.89 11.67
N GLY A 57 5.55 -5.93 10.86
CA GLY A 57 5.02 -7.27 11.15
C GLY A 57 4.98 -8.14 9.91
N ASN A 58 4.43 -9.36 10.06
CA ASN A 58 4.20 -10.24 8.92
C ASN A 58 2.96 -9.79 8.16
N LEU A 59 3.15 -9.19 6.98
CA LEU A 59 2.08 -8.57 6.21
C LEU A 59 1.55 -9.52 5.14
N VAL A 60 0.23 -9.71 5.17
CA VAL A 60 -0.53 -10.47 4.20
C VAL A 60 -1.59 -9.56 3.61
N THR A 61 -1.79 -9.67 2.30
CA THR A 61 -2.98 -9.12 1.65
C THR A 61 -3.79 -10.23 1.01
N ASP A 62 -5.10 -10.09 1.08
CA ASP A 62 -6.05 -10.90 0.34
C ASP A 62 -7.16 -10.03 -0.23
N GLY A 63 -7.91 -10.57 -1.17
CA GLY A 63 -8.97 -9.83 -1.84
C GLY A 63 -9.51 -10.55 -3.06
N SER A 64 -10.19 -9.80 -3.92
CA SER A 64 -10.77 -10.30 -5.15
C SER A 64 -10.54 -9.35 -6.32
N ILE A 65 -10.38 -9.93 -7.51
CA ILE A 65 -10.23 -9.19 -8.76
C ILE A 65 -11.31 -9.67 -9.71
N LYS A 66 -11.96 -8.73 -10.39
CA LYS A 66 -12.86 -8.96 -11.51
C LYS A 66 -12.50 -8.05 -12.65
N VAL A 67 -12.41 -8.59 -13.87
CA VAL A 67 -12.23 -7.78 -15.08
C VAL A 67 -13.47 -7.85 -15.93
N LYS A 68 -13.97 -6.70 -16.38
CA LYS A 68 -15.11 -6.57 -17.28
C LYS A 68 -14.69 -5.92 -18.59
N SER A 69 -15.34 -6.28 -19.68
CA SER A 69 -15.27 -5.57 -20.96
C SER A 69 -16.63 -5.64 -21.64
N THR A 70 -16.97 -4.64 -22.44
CA THR A 70 -18.18 -4.64 -23.28
C THR A 70 -17.98 -5.37 -24.61
N HIS A 71 -16.75 -5.78 -24.94
CA HIS A 71 -16.48 -6.51 -26.18
C HIS A 71 -17.12 -7.91 -26.13
N PRO A 72 -17.75 -8.39 -27.22
CA PRO A 72 -18.42 -9.69 -27.25
C PRO A 72 -17.47 -10.87 -27.05
N ASN A 73 -16.19 -10.73 -27.41
CA ASN A 73 -15.15 -11.75 -27.26
C ASN A 73 -13.88 -11.10 -26.68
N PRO A 74 -13.84 -10.79 -25.38
CA PRO A 74 -12.83 -9.92 -24.79
C PRO A 74 -11.51 -10.64 -24.44
N GLY A 75 -11.28 -11.86 -24.93
CA GLY A 75 -10.00 -12.58 -24.76
C GLY A 75 -9.58 -12.86 -23.31
N GLU A 76 -8.27 -13.08 -23.13
CA GLU A 76 -7.63 -13.33 -21.83
C GLU A 76 -6.52 -12.28 -21.53
N LEU A 77 -6.38 -11.89 -20.26
CA LEU A 77 -5.31 -10.98 -19.81
C LEU A 77 -4.28 -11.72 -18.97
N THR A 78 -3.02 -11.28 -19.01
CA THR A 78 -2.10 -11.50 -17.89
C THR A 78 -2.25 -10.34 -16.92
N LEU A 79 -2.60 -10.64 -15.67
CA LEU A 79 -2.64 -9.66 -14.59
C LEU A 79 -1.38 -9.77 -13.74
N THR A 80 -0.70 -8.64 -13.51
CA THR A 80 0.44 -8.54 -12.60
C THR A 80 0.03 -7.68 -11.40
N ILE A 81 -0.09 -8.32 -10.24
CA ILE A 81 -0.43 -7.67 -8.98
C ILE A 81 0.85 -7.43 -8.20
N SER A 82 1.20 -6.16 -8.00
CA SER A 82 2.39 -5.72 -7.28
C SER A 82 2.00 -5.13 -5.92
N PHE A 83 2.59 -5.69 -4.87
CA PHE A 83 2.53 -5.15 -3.53
C PHE A 83 3.70 -4.19 -3.34
N LYS A 84 3.44 -2.91 -3.10
CA LYS A 84 4.45 -1.85 -3.10
C LYS A 84 4.47 -1.09 -1.79
N GLU A 85 5.65 -0.62 -1.43
CA GLU A 85 5.94 0.29 -0.32
C GLU A 85 6.28 1.65 -0.91
N GLU A 86 5.52 2.68 -0.52
CA GLU A 86 5.79 4.08 -0.87
C GLU A 86 7.13 4.49 -0.24
N ARG A 87 8.01 5.07 -1.06
CA ARG A 87 9.31 5.54 -0.57
C ARG A 87 9.61 6.94 -1.07
N ARG A 88 10.51 7.62 -0.36
CA ARG A 88 11.13 8.83 -0.88
C ARG A 88 12.09 8.43 -2.02
N GLY A 89 11.59 8.45 -3.25
CA GLY A 89 12.29 7.99 -4.44
C GLY A 89 11.44 6.98 -5.21
N PRO A 90 12.05 6.03 -5.93
CA PRO A 90 11.31 4.93 -6.53
C PRO A 90 10.67 4.05 -5.44
N ASP A 91 9.39 3.77 -5.61
CA ASP A 91 8.69 2.83 -4.73
C ASP A 91 9.29 1.43 -4.82
N LYS A 92 9.24 0.70 -3.71
CA LYS A 92 9.79 -0.64 -3.63
C LYS A 92 8.68 -1.66 -3.83
N THR A 93 8.83 -2.49 -4.85
CA THR A 93 8.03 -3.71 -4.98
C THR A 93 8.49 -4.74 -3.95
N ILE A 94 7.60 -5.10 -3.03
CA ILE A 94 7.85 -6.10 -1.99
C ILE A 94 7.60 -7.50 -2.54
N LYS A 95 6.49 -7.67 -3.25
CA LYS A 95 6.07 -8.95 -3.80
C LYS A 95 5.19 -8.75 -5.01
N THR A 96 5.29 -9.67 -5.96
CA THR A 96 4.43 -9.70 -7.14
C THR A 96 3.74 -11.05 -7.24
N LYS A 97 2.49 -11.04 -7.73
CA LYS A 97 1.73 -12.23 -8.10
C LYS A 97 1.18 -12.04 -9.51
N THR A 98 1.48 -12.99 -10.39
CA THR A 98 0.97 -12.97 -11.76
C THR A 98 -0.16 -13.99 -11.92
N ILE A 99 -1.25 -13.58 -12.56
CA ILE A 99 -2.35 -14.45 -13.00
C ILE A 99 -2.37 -14.42 -14.52
N LYS A 100 -1.84 -15.47 -15.14
CA LYS A 100 -1.90 -15.63 -16.60
C LYS A 100 -3.28 -16.11 -17.02
N ASN A 101 -3.64 -15.88 -18.29
CA ASN A 101 -4.87 -16.41 -18.87
C ASN A 101 -6.12 -16.04 -18.03
N TYR A 102 -6.19 -14.79 -17.57
CA TYR A 102 -7.37 -14.26 -16.89
C TYR A 102 -8.46 -14.02 -17.93
N GLU A 103 -9.43 -14.93 -18.00
CA GLU A 103 -10.62 -14.76 -18.84
C GLU A 103 -11.41 -13.49 -18.45
N VAL A 104 -11.52 -12.54 -19.37
CA VAL A 104 -12.30 -11.30 -19.16
C VAL A 104 -13.79 -11.63 -19.12
N ASN A 105 -14.58 -10.87 -18.35
CA ASN A 105 -16.00 -11.13 -18.06
C ASN A 105 -16.28 -12.42 -17.26
N SER A 106 -15.24 -13.11 -16.78
CA SER A 106 -15.40 -14.23 -15.86
C SER A 106 -15.81 -13.78 -14.44
N GLY A 107 -16.04 -14.76 -13.56
CA GLY A 107 -16.26 -14.53 -12.14
C GLY A 107 -15.06 -13.84 -11.47
N SER A 108 -15.27 -13.34 -10.25
CA SER A 108 -14.16 -12.80 -9.45
C SER A 108 -13.18 -13.90 -9.06
N LYS A 109 -11.88 -13.65 -9.19
CA LYS A 109 -10.82 -14.53 -8.66
C LYS A 109 -10.28 -13.99 -7.35
N SER A 110 -10.18 -14.86 -6.35
CA SER A 110 -9.54 -14.52 -5.08
C SER A 110 -8.03 -14.41 -5.22
N ILE A 111 -7.45 -13.40 -4.58
CA ILE A 111 -6.01 -13.25 -4.44
C ILE A 111 -5.61 -13.31 -2.98
N LYS A 112 -4.39 -13.79 -2.77
CA LYS A 112 -3.68 -13.77 -1.49
C LYS A 112 -2.20 -13.69 -1.78
N ILE A 113 -1.52 -12.75 -1.14
CA ILE A 113 -0.09 -12.49 -1.25
C ILE A 113 0.44 -12.37 0.18
N ASN A 114 1.37 -13.25 0.56
CA ASN A 114 2.14 -13.07 1.79
C ASN A 114 3.42 -12.30 1.42
N ALA A 115 3.52 -11.06 1.90
CA ALA A 115 4.65 -10.17 1.67
C ALA A 115 5.84 -10.48 2.61
N GLY A 116 5.60 -11.25 3.67
CA GLY A 116 6.57 -11.56 4.71
C GLY A 116 6.66 -10.45 5.73
N ASP A 117 7.78 -10.42 6.45
CA ASP A 117 8.04 -9.39 7.45
C ASP A 117 8.37 -8.07 6.77
N VAL A 118 7.66 -7.02 7.16
CA VAL A 118 7.82 -5.66 6.63
C VAL A 118 8.06 -4.65 7.76
N GLU A 119 8.64 -3.51 7.40
CA GLU A 119 8.84 -2.40 8.33
C GLU A 119 7.55 -1.56 8.45
N LEU A 120 7.52 -0.61 9.40
CA LEU A 120 6.45 0.40 9.40
C LEU A 120 6.56 1.23 8.10
N GLY A 121 5.45 1.38 7.38
CA GLY A 121 5.45 2.09 6.11
C GLY A 121 4.07 2.26 5.50
N ASN A 122 4.03 2.97 4.39
CA ASN A 122 2.84 3.15 3.57
C ASN A 122 2.85 2.11 2.44
N TYR A 123 1.83 1.27 2.39
CA TYR A 123 1.74 0.17 1.44
C TYR A 123 0.51 0.29 0.55
N TYR A 124 0.63 -0.17 -0.69
CA TYR A 124 -0.45 -0.15 -1.67
C TYR A 124 -0.33 -1.32 -2.66
N ILE A 125 -1.43 -1.58 -3.37
CA ILE A 125 -1.49 -2.55 -4.46
C ILE A 125 -1.48 -1.79 -5.78
N GLU A 126 -0.71 -2.28 -6.74
CA GLU A 126 -0.73 -1.88 -8.15
C GLU A 126 -1.11 -3.09 -8.99
N ILE A 127 -1.99 -2.91 -9.98
CA ILE A 127 -2.43 -3.96 -10.89
C ILE A 127 -2.19 -3.51 -12.32
N GLU A 128 -1.25 -4.18 -12.97
CA GLU A 128 -1.02 -4.07 -14.41
C GLU A 128 -1.79 -5.17 -15.13
N ALA A 129 -2.36 -4.84 -16.28
CA ALA A 129 -3.10 -5.78 -17.12
C ALA A 129 -2.55 -5.76 -18.55
N ASP A 130 -1.93 -6.87 -18.92
CA ASP A 130 -1.35 -7.07 -20.24
C ASP A 130 -2.29 -7.93 -21.08
N PRO A 131 -2.83 -7.41 -22.19
CA PRO A 131 -3.65 -8.20 -23.10
C PRO A 131 -2.86 -9.33 -23.77
N GLU A 132 -3.41 -10.55 -23.77
CA GLU A 132 -2.84 -11.68 -24.51
C GLU A 132 -3.49 -11.78 -25.90
N GLY A 133 -2.75 -11.36 -26.94
CA GLY A 133 -3.19 -11.47 -28.34
C GLY A 133 -3.82 -10.17 -28.88
N ASP A 134 -4.65 -10.31 -29.93
CA ASP A 134 -5.35 -9.18 -30.57
C ASP A 134 -6.57 -8.79 -29.72
N PHE A 135 -6.29 -8.19 -28.57
CA PHE A 135 -7.25 -7.31 -27.93
C PHE A 135 -7.31 -6.09 -28.81
N GLY A 136 -8.47 -5.86 -29.44
CA GLY A 136 -8.69 -4.63 -30.19
C GLY A 136 -8.46 -3.41 -29.30
N THR A 137 -8.85 -2.22 -29.77
CA THR A 137 -8.85 -1.00 -28.94
C THR A 137 -9.90 -1.05 -27.82
N ASP A 138 -10.32 -2.24 -27.39
CA ASP A 138 -11.43 -2.48 -26.50
C ASP A 138 -11.03 -2.20 -25.06
N GLU A 139 -11.88 -1.42 -24.42
CA GLU A 139 -11.72 -1.00 -23.04
C GLU A 139 -12.07 -2.17 -22.11
N TYR A 140 -11.26 -2.34 -21.06
CA TYR A 140 -11.56 -3.21 -19.94
C TYR A 140 -11.56 -2.41 -18.65
N THR A 141 -12.38 -2.85 -17.71
CA THR A 141 -12.45 -2.30 -16.36
C THR A 141 -12.05 -3.37 -15.36
N ILE A 142 -11.00 -3.10 -14.60
CA ILE A 142 -10.60 -3.88 -13.44
C ILE A 142 -11.36 -3.34 -12.23
N ILE A 143 -12.02 -4.22 -11.51
CA ILE A 143 -12.70 -3.94 -10.25
C ILE A 143 -12.11 -4.90 -9.22
N SER A 144 -11.37 -4.37 -8.26
CA SER A 144 -10.72 -5.17 -7.24
C SER A 144 -10.73 -4.50 -5.89
N SER A 145 -10.73 -5.32 -4.84
CA SER A 145 -10.67 -4.85 -3.46
C SER A 145 -10.25 -5.98 -2.53
N GLY A 146 -9.80 -5.60 -1.34
CA GLY A 146 -9.42 -6.53 -0.31
C GLY A 146 -8.83 -5.85 0.92
N ASP A 147 -8.13 -6.65 1.72
CA ASP A 147 -7.61 -6.26 3.01
C ASP A 147 -6.08 -6.43 3.10
N PHE A 148 -5.48 -5.63 3.97
CA PHE A 148 -4.15 -5.82 4.52
C PHE A 148 -4.31 -6.32 5.94
N THR A 149 -3.51 -7.31 6.33
CA THR A 149 -3.41 -7.80 7.71
C THR A 149 -1.94 -7.99 8.07
N SER A 150 -1.49 -7.27 9.08
CA SER A 150 -0.17 -7.39 9.69
C SER A 150 -0.32 -8.09 11.04
N THR A 151 0.50 -9.11 11.28
CA THR A 151 0.65 -9.68 12.62
C THR A 151 2.02 -9.31 13.16
N THR A 152 2.06 -8.53 14.24
CA THR A 152 3.26 -8.28 15.03
C THR A 152 3.75 -9.59 15.63
N ASN A 153 5.01 -9.94 15.35
CA ASN A 153 5.72 -11.05 16.01
C ASN A 153 6.20 -10.65 17.40
#